data_AF-A0AAV7L0S2-F1
#
_entry.id   AF-A0AAV7L0S2-F1
#
_cell.length_a   1.000
_cell.length_b   1.000
_cell.length_c   1.000
_cell.angle_alpha   90.00
_cell.angle_beta   90.00
_cell.angle_gamma   90.00
#
_symmetry.space_group_name_H-M   'P 1'
#
loop_
_entity.id
_entity.type
_entity.pdbx_description
1 polymer ?
#
loop_
_entity_poly.entity_id
_entity_poly.type
_entity_poly.pdbx_seq_one_letter_code
_entity_poly.pdbx_strand_id
1 'polypeptide(L)'
;MLRLMSSKDNMVTSLGIRHQQETPYYSKAAQPLKLKARSLSRSHNWRVAVLEEQQIELKSQTRRLRKQDSRNNLHIRGIPRGVASEDIMAFTPALLQTIRGNMDLPPPNRDQVHTVASAPGCPDTALAILTRVHFVTEDDILQASRRKADLVFQGHTIQL
;
A
#
# COMPACT_ATOMS: atom_id res chain seq x y z
N MET A 1 -11.80 -3.76 -60.17
CA MET A 1 -11.60 -4.35 -61.51
C MET A 1 -10.54 -3.51 -62.22
N LEU A 2 -9.42 -4.12 -62.63
CA LEU A 2 -8.38 -3.64 -63.57
C LEU A 2 -7.54 -2.42 -63.11
N ARG A 3 -6.23 -2.61 -62.84
CA ARG A 3 -5.06 -2.35 -63.73
C ARG A 3 -4.76 -0.85 -63.86
N LEU A 4 -3.54 -0.34 -63.98
CA LEU A 4 -2.12 -0.73 -63.90
C LEU A 4 -1.40 0.58 -64.33
N MET A 5 -0.07 0.58 -64.28
CA MET A 5 0.83 1.46 -65.06
C MET A 5 1.27 2.75 -64.36
N SER A 6 2.51 3.20 -64.50
CA SER A 6 3.74 2.60 -65.03
C SER A 6 4.76 3.72 -64.84
N SER A 7 5.78 3.51 -64.02
CA SER A 7 6.86 4.48 -63.90
C SER A 7 7.75 4.36 -65.14
N LYS A 8 7.78 5.44 -65.92
CA LYS A 8 8.65 5.63 -67.08
C LYS A 8 10.10 5.75 -66.62
N ASP A 9 10.95 4.99 -67.29
CA ASP A 9 12.22 5.39 -67.93
C ASP A 9 13.01 6.56 -67.30
N ASN A 10 14.27 6.27 -66.95
CA ASN A 10 15.33 6.81 -67.79
C ASN A 10 16.63 5.99 -67.70
N MET A 11 17.13 5.68 -68.89
CA MET A 11 18.41 5.04 -69.17
C MET A 11 19.58 5.99 -68.86
N VAL A 12 20.79 5.44 -68.66
CA VAL A 12 22.00 5.74 -69.48
C VAL A 12 23.16 4.81 -69.06
N THR A 13 23.40 3.82 -69.92
CA THR A 13 24.64 3.36 -70.56
C THR A 13 26.03 3.84 -70.08
N SER A 14 26.96 2.89 -69.82
CA SER A 14 28.34 2.84 -70.36
C SER A 14 29.08 1.61 -69.76
N LEU A 15 29.40 0.60 -70.57
CA LEU A 15 30.67 0.37 -71.30
C LEU A 15 31.86 -0.05 -70.41
N GLY A 16 32.41 -1.24 -70.72
CA GLY A 16 33.87 -1.42 -70.76
C GLY A 16 34.53 -2.17 -69.60
N ILE A 17 34.63 -3.50 -69.74
CA ILE A 17 35.80 -4.37 -69.51
C ILE A 17 36.78 -3.97 -68.40
N ARG A 18 36.90 -4.83 -67.37
CA ARG A 18 38.18 -5.41 -66.92
C ARG A 18 37.93 -6.60 -65.98
N HIS A 19 38.45 -7.76 -66.37
CA HIS A 19 38.82 -8.83 -65.46
C HIS A 19 39.80 -8.30 -64.42
N GLN A 20 39.52 -8.48 -63.14
CA GLN A 20 40.54 -8.75 -62.14
C GLN A 20 40.06 -9.89 -61.24
N GLN A 21 40.90 -10.92 -61.22
CA GLN A 21 40.84 -12.07 -60.34
C GLN A 21 41.21 -11.69 -58.90
N GLU A 22 40.72 -12.50 -57.96
CA GLU A 22 41.26 -12.76 -56.60
C GLU A 22 41.17 -11.60 -55.58
N THR A 23 40.51 -11.78 -54.44
CA THR A 23 40.94 -12.67 -53.34
C THR A 23 39.77 -12.92 -52.35
N PRO A 24 39.69 -14.08 -51.67
CA PRO A 24 38.74 -14.28 -50.58
C PRO A 24 39.36 -13.79 -49.27
N TYR A 25 39.21 -12.51 -48.94
CA TYR A 25 39.52 -12.05 -47.58
C TYR A 25 38.28 -12.22 -46.69
N TYR A 26 38.29 -13.31 -45.92
CA TYR A 26 37.50 -13.44 -44.70
C TYR A 26 37.86 -12.27 -43.77
N SER A 27 37.00 -11.24 -43.69
CA SER A 27 37.11 -10.23 -42.64
C SER A 27 36.61 -10.80 -41.31
N LYS A 28 37.47 -11.59 -40.66
CA LYS A 28 37.36 -11.94 -39.24
C LYS A 28 37.58 -10.68 -38.39
N ALA A 29 36.60 -9.79 -38.28
CA ALA A 29 36.60 -8.73 -37.27
C ALA A 29 35.21 -8.11 -37.10
N ALA A 30 34.21 -8.91 -36.74
CA ALA A 30 32.89 -8.37 -36.43
C ALA A 30 32.17 -9.07 -35.28
N GLN A 31 32.85 -9.64 -34.28
CA GLN A 31 32.22 -9.95 -32.99
C GLN A 31 33.22 -9.81 -31.84
N PRO A 32 33.05 -8.79 -30.97
CA PRO A 32 32.67 -9.12 -29.59
C PRO A 32 31.79 -8.04 -28.93
N LEU A 33 30.69 -7.60 -29.55
CA LEU A 33 29.73 -6.70 -28.88
C LEU A 33 28.47 -7.41 -28.33
N LYS A 34 28.17 -8.64 -28.78
CA LYS A 34 26.97 -9.37 -28.35
C LYS A 34 27.13 -10.21 -27.07
N LEU A 35 28.36 -10.50 -26.64
CA LEU A 35 28.62 -11.29 -25.43
C LEU A 35 28.59 -10.46 -24.13
N LYS A 36 28.98 -9.18 -24.18
CA LYS A 36 28.94 -8.29 -23.00
C LYS A 36 27.50 -7.90 -22.61
N ALA A 37 26.63 -7.66 -23.59
CA ALA A 37 25.23 -7.27 -23.35
C ALA A 37 24.40 -8.36 -22.64
N ARG A 38 24.64 -9.65 -22.95
CA ARG A 38 23.97 -10.79 -22.29
C ARG A 38 24.42 -10.99 -20.83
N SER A 39 25.67 -10.69 -20.52
CA SER A 39 26.19 -10.79 -19.15
C SER A 39 25.69 -9.64 -18.26
N LEU A 40 25.61 -8.43 -18.82
CA LEU A 40 25.06 -7.25 -18.14
C LEU A 40 23.55 -7.36 -17.94
N SER A 41 22.80 -7.94 -18.89
CA SER A 41 21.35 -8.14 -18.73
C SER A 41 21.02 -9.20 -17.68
N ARG A 42 21.77 -10.32 -17.62
CA ARG A 42 21.65 -11.28 -16.52
C ARG A 42 22.02 -10.64 -15.18
N SER A 43 23.07 -9.82 -15.17
CA SER A 43 23.51 -9.10 -13.98
C SER A 43 22.46 -8.10 -13.47
N HIS A 44 21.84 -7.39 -14.40
CA HIS A 44 20.79 -6.43 -14.11
C HIS A 44 19.50 -7.13 -13.67
N ASN A 45 19.09 -8.21 -14.34
CA ASN A 45 17.87 -8.95 -14.04
C ASN A 45 17.91 -9.61 -12.66
N TRP A 46 19.06 -10.16 -12.22
CA TRP A 46 19.16 -10.69 -10.85
C TRP A 46 19.07 -9.57 -9.80
N ARG A 47 19.67 -8.40 -10.08
CA ARG A 47 19.58 -7.24 -9.17
C ARG A 47 18.14 -6.73 -9.05
N VAL A 48 17.42 -6.67 -10.16
CA VAL A 48 15.99 -6.31 -10.16
C VAL A 48 15.18 -7.33 -9.36
N ALA A 49 15.38 -8.64 -9.60
CA ALA A 49 14.66 -9.68 -8.86
C ALA A 49 14.93 -9.63 -7.35
N VAL A 50 16.18 -9.42 -6.93
CA VAL A 50 16.54 -9.28 -5.51
C VAL A 50 15.91 -8.02 -4.90
N LEU A 51 15.88 -6.91 -5.62
CA LEU A 51 15.24 -5.67 -5.14
C LEU A 51 13.71 -5.82 -5.04
N GLU A 52 13.09 -6.51 -5.98
CA GLU A 52 11.65 -6.82 -5.95
C GLU A 52 11.31 -7.71 -4.75
N GLU A 53 12.12 -8.74 -4.48
CA GLU A 53 11.97 -9.61 -3.32
C GLU A 53 12.13 -8.83 -2.00
N GLN A 54 13.16 -7.99 -1.89
CA GLN A 54 13.35 -7.10 -0.73
C GLN A 54 12.19 -6.11 -0.56
N GLN A 55 11.65 -5.57 -1.66
CA GLN A 55 10.50 -4.67 -1.59
C GLN A 55 9.24 -5.41 -1.10
N ILE A 56 9.01 -6.64 -1.55
CA ILE A 56 7.90 -7.48 -1.08
C ILE A 56 8.06 -7.78 0.40
N GLU A 57 9.26 -8.16 0.83
CA GLU A 57 9.56 -8.44 2.23
C GLU A 57 9.35 -7.20 3.12
N LEU A 58 9.90 -6.05 2.72
CA LEU A 58 9.71 -4.79 3.45
C LEU A 58 8.24 -4.38 3.53
N LYS A 59 7.46 -4.54 2.46
CA LYS A 59 6.01 -4.30 2.48
C LYS A 59 5.30 -5.25 3.45
N SER A 60 5.69 -6.52 3.46
CA SER A 60 5.15 -7.52 4.38
C SER A 60 5.47 -7.18 5.84
N GLN A 61 6.73 -6.83 6.15
CA GLN A 61 7.17 -6.40 7.48
C GLN A 61 6.44 -5.13 7.92
N THR A 62 6.34 -4.12 7.05
CA THR A 62 5.61 -2.88 7.33
C THR A 62 4.14 -3.17 7.64
N ARG A 63 3.49 -4.07 6.88
CA ARG A 63 2.11 -4.49 7.15
C ARG A 63 1.98 -5.21 8.49
N ARG A 64 2.94 -6.07 8.85
CA ARG A 64 2.97 -6.77 10.15
C ARG A 64 3.13 -5.78 11.31
N LEU A 65 4.07 -4.84 11.21
CA LEU A 65 4.29 -3.82 12.23
C LEU A 65 3.06 -2.92 12.41
N ARG A 66 2.43 -2.48 11.32
CA ARG A 66 1.18 -1.71 11.39
C ARG A 66 0.06 -2.48 12.07
N LYS A 67 -0.10 -3.78 11.77
CA LYS A 67 -1.08 -4.64 12.43
C LYS A 67 -0.78 -4.83 13.92
N GLN A 68 0.50 -4.94 14.29
CA GLN A 68 0.90 -5.09 15.69
C GLN A 68 0.64 -3.81 16.48
N ASP A 69 0.93 -2.64 15.88
CA ASP A 69 0.68 -1.35 16.50
C ASP A 69 -0.83 -1.04 16.61
N SER A 70 -1.62 -1.48 15.62
CA SER A 70 -3.07 -1.23 15.58
C SER A 70 -3.91 -2.13 16.49
N ARG A 71 -3.39 -3.25 16.99
CA ARG A 71 -4.14 -4.20 17.85
C ARG A 71 -4.62 -3.62 19.17
N ASN A 72 -4.03 -2.49 19.54
CA ASN A 72 -4.35 -1.76 20.75
C ASN A 72 -5.22 -0.55 20.43
N ASN A 73 -5.57 -0.30 19.17
CA ASN A 73 -6.39 0.83 18.80
C ASN A 73 -7.85 0.41 18.83
N LEU A 74 -8.63 1.06 19.70
CA LEU A 74 -10.06 0.93 19.77
C LEU A 74 -10.70 2.07 19.00
N HIS A 75 -11.57 1.74 18.06
CA HIS A 75 -12.45 2.72 17.42
C HIS A 75 -13.71 2.88 18.26
N ILE A 76 -14.14 4.12 18.48
CA ILE A 76 -15.41 4.45 19.14
C ILE A 76 -16.16 5.39 18.20
N ARG A 77 -17.38 5.02 17.79
CA ARG A 77 -18.22 5.78 16.86
C ARG A 77 -19.50 6.24 17.54
N GLY A 78 -20.10 7.32 17.04
CA GLY A 78 -21.35 7.85 17.58
C GLY A 78 -21.16 8.91 18.68
N ILE A 79 -19.94 9.43 18.84
CA ILE A 79 -19.67 10.50 19.81
C ILE A 79 -20.18 11.83 19.26
N PRO A 80 -20.98 12.63 19.99
CA PRO A 80 -21.46 13.92 19.50
C PRO A 80 -20.32 14.88 19.10
N ARG A 81 -20.56 15.69 18.07
CA ARG A 81 -19.65 16.79 17.74
C ARG A 81 -19.62 17.84 18.86
N GLY A 82 -18.43 18.37 19.15
CA GLY A 82 -18.24 19.42 20.16
C GLY A 82 -17.92 18.93 21.57
N VAL A 83 -17.84 17.61 21.78
CA VAL A 83 -17.38 17.03 23.05
C VAL A 83 -15.89 17.36 23.27
N ALA A 84 -15.56 17.80 24.48
CA ALA A 84 -14.18 18.14 24.83
C ALA A 84 -13.30 16.89 24.89
N SER A 85 -12.01 17.04 24.56
CA SER A 85 -11.08 15.91 24.60
C SER A 85 -10.93 15.34 26.02
N GLU A 86 -11.06 16.19 27.05
CA GLU A 86 -11.05 15.77 28.45
C GLU A 86 -12.21 14.83 28.80
N ASP A 87 -13.41 15.11 28.29
CA ASP A 87 -14.60 14.28 28.53
C ASP A 87 -14.45 12.90 27.89
N ILE A 88 -13.86 12.84 26.69
CA ILE A 88 -13.58 11.59 25.99
C ILE A 88 -12.53 10.75 26.75
N MET A 89 -11.48 11.40 27.25
CA MET A 89 -10.45 10.73 28.04
C MET A 89 -11.01 10.16 29.34
N ALA A 90 -11.88 10.91 30.04
CA ALA A 90 -12.55 10.44 31.24
C ALA A 90 -13.56 9.32 30.97
N PHE A 91 -14.21 9.37 29.80
CA PHE A 91 -15.19 8.36 29.39
C PHE A 91 -14.57 6.99 29.06
N THR A 92 -13.41 6.98 28.43
CA THR A 92 -12.81 5.73 27.90
C THR A 92 -12.62 4.66 29.00
N PRO A 93 -12.07 4.95 30.19
CA PRO A 93 -12.00 3.99 31.29
C PRO A 93 -13.36 3.51 31.78
N ALA A 94 -14.33 4.42 31.92
CA ALA A 94 -15.69 4.07 32.35
C ALA A 94 -16.39 3.14 31.34
N LEU A 95 -16.16 3.35 30.05
CA LEU A 95 -16.63 2.47 28.99
C LEU A 95 -16.01 1.07 29.10
N LEU A 96 -14.69 1.00 29.28
CA LEU A 96 -13.99 -0.28 29.41
C LEU A 96 -14.41 -1.04 30.67
N GLN A 97 -14.65 -0.34 31.79
CA GLN A 97 -15.23 -0.91 33.00
C GLN A 97 -16.65 -1.46 32.76
N THR A 98 -17.47 -0.73 32.02
CA THR A 98 -18.84 -1.18 31.67
C THR A 98 -18.83 -2.47 30.84
N ILE A 99 -17.85 -2.61 29.93
CA ILE A 99 -17.74 -3.75 29.02
C ILE A 99 -17.15 -4.98 29.72
N ARG A 100 -16.06 -4.82 30.48
CA ARG A 100 -15.26 -5.92 31.05
C ARG A 100 -15.45 -6.14 32.55
N GLY A 101 -16.23 -5.29 33.24
CA GLY A 101 -16.36 -5.31 34.70
C GLY A 101 -15.28 -4.50 35.40
N ASN A 102 -15.21 -4.56 36.74
CA ASN A 102 -14.30 -3.80 37.61
C ASN A 102 -12.82 -4.00 37.26
N MET A 103 -12.36 -3.33 36.20
CA MET A 103 -10.95 -3.13 35.89
C MET A 103 -10.64 -1.68 36.25
N ASP A 104 -9.79 -1.49 37.25
CA ASP A 104 -9.27 -0.17 37.55
C ASP A 104 -8.22 0.17 36.49
N LEU A 105 -8.62 0.95 35.49
CA LEU A 105 -7.79 1.33 34.35
C LEU A 105 -7.44 2.81 34.46
N PRO A 106 -6.15 3.18 34.32
CA PRO A 106 -5.80 4.58 34.24
C PRO A 106 -6.40 5.19 32.96
N PRO A 107 -6.74 6.49 32.98
CA PRO A 107 -7.16 7.19 31.77
C PRO A 107 -6.07 7.13 30.70
N PRO A 108 -6.45 7.01 29.41
CA PRO A 108 -5.48 7.08 28.32
C PRO A 108 -4.82 8.46 28.31
N ASN A 109 -3.55 8.51 27.92
CA ASN A 109 -2.85 9.79 27.72
C ASN A 109 -3.49 10.56 26.56
N ARG A 110 -3.43 11.90 26.61
CA ARG A 110 -3.99 12.77 25.54
C ARG A 110 -3.47 12.41 24.15
N ASP A 111 -2.19 12.03 24.04
CA ASP A 111 -1.55 11.63 22.78
C ASP A 111 -2.06 10.30 22.23
N GLN A 112 -2.94 9.60 22.94
CA GLN A 112 -3.48 8.31 22.58
C GLN A 112 -4.93 8.39 22.10
N VAL A 113 -5.55 9.58 22.17
CA VAL A 113 -6.94 9.81 21.76
C VAL A 113 -6.94 10.76 20.56
N HIS A 114 -7.43 10.27 19.43
CA HIS A 114 -7.48 11.03 18.19
C HIS A 114 -8.90 11.05 17.61
N THR A 115 -9.37 12.22 17.22
CA THR A 115 -10.64 12.36 16.50
C THR A 115 -10.45 11.99 15.04
N VAL A 116 -11.30 11.10 14.54
CA VAL A 116 -11.36 10.65 13.16
C VAL A 116 -12.62 11.21 12.51
N ALA A 117 -12.45 12.24 11.68
CA ALA A 117 -13.56 13.02 11.12
C ALA A 117 -14.41 12.29 10.07
N SER A 118 -14.00 11.10 9.61
CA SER A 118 -14.68 10.39 8.50
C SER A 118 -14.60 8.87 8.64
N ALA A 119 -15.19 8.33 9.71
CA ALA A 119 -15.41 6.89 9.77
C ALA A 119 -16.65 6.50 8.94
N PRO A 120 -16.58 5.43 8.12
CA PRO A 120 -17.74 4.90 7.41
C PRO A 120 -18.89 4.57 8.39
N GLY A 121 -20.09 5.07 8.10
CA GLY A 121 -21.29 4.82 8.91
C GLY A 121 -21.51 5.76 10.09
N CYS A 122 -20.69 6.79 10.26
CA CYS A 122 -20.92 7.83 11.26
C CYS A 122 -21.78 8.97 10.64
N PRO A 123 -22.91 9.36 11.25
CA PRO A 123 -23.68 10.51 10.77
C PRO A 123 -22.90 11.82 10.92
N ASP A 124 -23.22 12.84 10.11
CA ASP A 124 -22.55 14.15 10.12
C ASP A 124 -22.61 14.88 11.47
N THR A 125 -23.47 14.44 12.39
CA THR A 125 -23.60 14.97 13.74
C THR A 125 -22.70 14.28 14.76
N ALA A 126 -22.03 13.20 14.38
CA ALA A 126 -21.19 12.39 15.24
C ALA A 126 -19.75 12.28 14.70
N LEU A 127 -18.85 11.92 15.60
CA LEU A 127 -17.43 11.72 15.38
C LEU A 127 -17.07 10.27 15.68
N ALA A 128 -16.02 9.81 15.01
CA ALA A 128 -15.30 8.63 15.43
C ALA A 128 -14.04 9.03 16.19
N ILE A 129 -13.65 8.20 17.14
CA ILE A 129 -12.48 8.40 17.98
C ILE A 129 -11.64 7.14 17.89
N LEU A 130 -10.34 7.32 17.73
CA LEU A 130 -9.34 6.29 17.87
C LEU A 130 -8.69 6.46 19.23
N THR A 131 -8.78 5.46 20.09
CA THR A 131 -8.10 5.46 21.39
C THR A 131 -7.18 4.26 21.50
N ARG A 132 -5.94 4.46 21.98
CA ARG A 132 -4.99 3.36 22.19
C ARG A 132 -5.12 2.82 23.62
N VAL A 133 -5.37 1.51 23.73
CA VAL A 133 -5.58 0.78 24.97
C VAL A 133 -4.40 -0.17 25.20
N HIS A 134 -3.66 0.00 26.29
CA HIS A 134 -2.41 -0.76 26.52
C HIS A 134 -2.59 -2.07 27.29
N PHE A 135 -3.70 -2.22 28.02
CA PHE A 135 -3.91 -3.33 28.96
C PHE A 135 -4.82 -4.45 28.43
N VAL A 136 -5.47 -4.20 27.29
CA VAL A 136 -6.46 -5.13 26.72
C VAL A 136 -6.35 -5.05 25.20
N THR A 137 -6.48 -6.19 24.52
CA THR A 137 -6.53 -6.24 23.06
C THR A 137 -7.86 -5.70 22.53
N GLU A 138 -7.86 -5.11 21.34
CA GLU A 138 -9.09 -4.69 20.65
C GLU A 138 -10.09 -5.86 20.54
N ASP A 139 -9.62 -7.05 20.15
CA ASP A 139 -10.46 -8.25 19.97
C ASP A 139 -11.21 -8.65 21.25
N ASP A 140 -10.56 -8.58 22.41
CA ASP A 140 -11.17 -8.88 23.70
C ASP A 140 -12.29 -7.90 24.03
N ILE A 141 -12.06 -6.61 23.77
CA ILE A 141 -13.03 -5.53 24.01
C ILE A 141 -14.22 -5.71 23.06
N LEU A 142 -13.96 -5.95 21.78
CA LEU A 142 -14.99 -6.16 20.76
C LEU A 142 -15.83 -7.42 21.04
N GLN A 143 -15.23 -8.49 21.54
CA GLN A 143 -15.98 -9.69 21.89
C GLN A 143 -16.86 -9.47 23.12
N ALA A 144 -16.35 -8.74 24.12
CA ALA A 144 -17.10 -8.41 25.32
C ALA A 144 -18.24 -7.41 25.04
N SER A 145 -18.02 -6.43 24.16
CA SER A 145 -19.02 -5.43 23.81
C SER A 145 -20.23 -6.04 23.10
N ARG A 146 -20.02 -7.05 22.23
CA ARG A 146 -21.11 -7.79 21.56
C ARG A 146 -22.04 -8.53 22.52
N ARG A 147 -21.63 -8.76 23.77
CA ARG A 147 -22.47 -9.38 24.81
C ARG A 147 -23.34 -8.35 25.55
N LYS A 148 -23.12 -7.06 25.32
CA LYS A 148 -23.91 -5.96 25.89
C LYS A 148 -24.96 -5.53 24.85
N ALA A 149 -26.13 -5.13 25.33
CA ALA A 149 -27.24 -4.74 24.46
C ALA A 149 -26.94 -3.44 23.73
N ASP A 150 -26.64 -2.36 24.47
CA ASP A 150 -26.28 -1.06 23.91
C ASP A 150 -25.19 -0.39 24.76
N LEU A 151 -24.27 0.29 24.10
CA LEU A 151 -23.28 1.15 24.74
C LEU A 151 -23.73 2.60 24.57
N VAL A 152 -23.71 3.39 25.65
CA VAL A 152 -24.26 4.75 25.66
C VAL A 152 -23.23 5.74 26.21
N PHE A 153 -23.11 6.89 25.54
CA PHE A 153 -22.34 8.05 25.98
C PHE A 153 -23.20 9.31 25.95
N GLN A 154 -23.40 9.98 27.09
CA GLN A 154 -24.21 11.20 27.20
C GLN A 154 -25.61 11.09 26.55
N GLY A 155 -26.24 9.92 26.64
CA GLY A 155 -27.56 9.66 26.04
C GLY A 155 -27.54 9.26 24.55
N HIS A 156 -26.35 9.16 23.94
CA HIS A 156 -26.17 8.72 22.56
C HIS A 156 -25.65 7.28 22.50
N THR A 157 -26.25 6.45 21.64
CA THR A 157 -25.74 5.10 21.37
C THR A 157 -24.41 5.18 20.63
N ILE A 158 -23.42 4.47 21.15
CA ILE A 158 -22.08 4.37 20.56
C ILE A 158 -21.79 2.96 20.06
N GLN A 159 -20.83 2.86 19.14
CA GLN A 159 -20.39 1.60 18.54
C GLN A 159 -18.87 1.47 18.65
N LEU A 160 -18.39 0.24 18.75
CA LEU A 160 -16.97 -0.12 18.74
C LEU A 160 -16.60 -0.80 17.43
#